data_AF-A0A5N6Y5U9-F1
#
_entry.id   AF-A0A5N6Y5U9-F1
#
_cell.length_a   1.000
_cell.length_b   1.000
_cell.length_c   1.000
_cell.angle_alpha   90.00
_cell.angle_beta   90.00
_cell.angle_gamma   90.00
#
_symmetry.space_group_name_H-M   'P 1'
#
loop_
_entity.id
_entity.type
_entity.pdbx_description
1 polymer ?
#
loop_
_entity_poly.entity_id
_entity_poly.type
_entity_poly.pdbx_seq_one_letter_code
_entity_poly.pdbx_strand_id
1 'polypeptide(L)' 'MLATNPDHQRRGAASLLMQWGCDEADHNGVAIYIASSDQGVGLYRKFGFELLEGLDDTPEGVTPMVREPERLN' A
#
# COMPACT_ATOMS: atom_id res chain seq x y z
N MET A 1 6.97 -7.19 -2.99
CA MET A 1 6.73 -7.74 -1.64
C MET A 1 7.30 -6.75 -0.63
N LEU A 2 6.49 -6.31 0.34
CA LEU A 2 6.92 -5.44 1.43
C LEU A 2 6.92 -6.26 2.72
N ALA A 3 8.02 -6.28 3.44
CA ALA A 3 8.15 -7.05 4.67
C ALA A 3 9.02 -6.32 5.69
N THR A 4 8.76 -6.58 6.96
CA THR A 4 9.63 -6.16 8.06
C THR A 4 9.95 -7.41 8.88
N ASN A 5 11.23 -7.59 9.21
CA ASN A 5 11.67 -8.66 10.11
C ASN A 5 10.80 -8.65 11.39
N PRO A 6 10.22 -9.79 11.83
CA PRO A 6 9.37 -9.88 13.01
C PRO A 6 9.92 -9.16 14.25
N ASP A 7 11.22 -9.31 14.54
CA ASP A 7 11.89 -8.71 15.70
C ASP A 7 12.01 -7.18 15.61
N HIS A 8 11.71 -6.62 14.44
CA HIS A 8 11.83 -5.20 14.12
C HIS A 8 10.49 -4.57 13.71
N GLN A 9 9.37 -5.28 13.87
CA GLN A 9 8.04 -4.76 13.56
C GLN A 9 7.62 -3.64 14.52
N ARG A 10 6.61 -2.86 14.11
CA ARG A 10 6.04 -1.74 14.87
C ARG A 10 7.02 -0.61 15.20
N ARG A 11 8.12 -0.50 14.45
CA ARG A 11 9.15 0.54 14.59
C ARG A 11 9.24 1.50 13.38
N GLY A 12 8.24 1.47 12.50
CA GLY A 12 8.13 2.42 11.38
C GLY A 12 8.83 2.01 10.08
N ALA A 13 9.55 0.88 10.04
CA ALA A 13 10.26 0.45 8.83
C ALA A 13 9.36 0.36 7.59
N ALA A 14 8.18 -0.25 7.71
CA ALA A 14 7.22 -0.33 6.60
C ALA A 14 6.69 1.05 6.17
N SER A 15 6.49 1.98 7.12
CA SER A 15 6.07 3.35 6.81
C SER A 15 7.14 4.12 6.04
N LEU A 16 8.43 3.95 6.38
CA LEU A 16 9.53 4.58 5.64
C LEU A 16 9.58 4.09 4.19
N LEU A 17 9.43 2.79 3.98
CA LEU A 17 9.39 2.20 2.64
C LEU A 17 8.16 2.65 1.84
N MET A 18 7.00 2.74 2.48
CA MET A 18 5.78 3.24 1.85
C MET A 18 5.89 4.71 1.45
N GLN A 19 6.44 5.57 2.32
CA GLN A 19 6.66 6.98 1.99
C GLN A 19 7.51 7.11 0.73
N TRP A 20 8.68 6.48 0.71
CA TRP A 20 9.57 6.52 -0.45
C TRP A 20 8.89 6.01 -1.73
N GLY A 21 8.15 4.89 -1.65
CA GLY A 21 7.47 4.31 -2.81
C GLY A 21 6.30 5.16 -3.32
N CYS A 22 5.54 5.77 -2.42
CA CYS A 22 4.46 6.70 -2.77
C CYS A 22 5.01 7.99 -3.39
N ASP A 23 6.07 8.56 -2.81
CA ASP A 23 6.72 9.77 -3.35
C ASP A 23 7.22 9.52 -4.78
N GLU A 24 7.82 8.35 -5.03
CA GLU A 24 8.28 7.95 -6.36
C GLU A 24 7.12 7.77 -7.34
N ALA A 25 6.02 7.16 -6.91
CA ALA A 25 4.83 6.98 -7.75
C ALA A 25 4.16 8.32 -8.07
N ASP A 26 4.10 9.23 -7.10
CA ASP A 26 3.58 10.59 -7.26
C ASP A 26 4.43 11.38 -8.26
N HIS A 27 5.76 11.31 -8.14
CA HIS A 27 6.68 11.94 -9.09
C HIS A 27 6.45 11.45 -10.52
N ASN A 28 6.29 10.13 -10.69
CA ASN A 28 6.12 9.51 -11.99
C ASN A 28 4.67 9.58 -12.52
N GLY A 29 3.72 10.08 -11.71
CA GLY A 29 2.31 10.16 -12.08
C GLY A 29 1.67 8.80 -12.33
N VAL A 30 2.05 7.77 -11.56
CA VAL A 30 1.55 6.40 -11.72
C VAL A 30 0.82 5.90 -10.48
N ALA A 31 -0.23 5.09 -10.68
CA ALA A 31 -0.96 4.46 -9.58
C ALA A 31 -0.20 3.25 -9.00
N ILE A 32 -0.47 2.94 -7.73
CA ILE A 32 0.05 1.75 -7.04
C ILE A 32 -1.09 0.79 -6.74
N TYR A 33 -0.92 -0.48 -7.09
CA TYR A 33 -1.79 -1.57 -6.68
C TYR A 33 -1.08 -2.49 -5.68
N ILE A 34 -1.80 -2.93 -4.64
CA ILE A 34 -1.30 -3.88 -3.65
C ILE A 34 -2.37 -4.94 -3.36
N ALA A 35 -1.95 -6.20 -3.44
CA ALA A 35 -2.63 -7.33 -2.82
C ALA A 35 -2.25 -7.38 -1.33
N SER A 36 -3.05 -6.75 -0.47
CA SER A 36 -2.76 -6.60 0.96
C SER A 36 -3.14 -7.85 1.74
N SER A 37 -2.33 -8.21 2.74
CA SER A 37 -2.83 -9.02 3.86
C SER A 37 -3.73 -8.18 4.76
N ASP A 38 -4.59 -8.81 5.55
CA ASP A 38 -5.46 -8.10 6.49
C ASP A 38 -4.67 -7.22 7.48
N GLN A 39 -3.48 -7.67 7.89
CA GLN A 39 -2.59 -6.91 8.77
C GLN A 39 -2.04 -5.64 8.13
N GLY A 40 -1.86 -5.63 6.80
CA GLY A 40 -1.30 -4.51 6.04
C GLY A 40 -2.29 -3.39 5.75
N VAL A 41 -3.59 -3.69 5.71
CA VAL A 41 -4.65 -2.74 5.29
C VAL A 41 -4.59 -1.42 6.06
N GLY A 42 -4.42 -1.49 7.38
CA GLY A 42 -4.35 -0.31 8.23
C GLY A 42 -3.12 0.56 7.99
N LEU A 43 -2.00 -0.02 7.52
CA LEU A 43 -0.83 0.75 7.10
C LEU A 43 -1.12 1.42 5.76
N TYR A 44 -1.58 0.66 4.76
CA TYR A 44 -1.77 1.17 3.41
C TYR A 44 -2.83 2.30 3.36
N ARG A 45 -3.92 2.19 4.12
CA ARG A 45 -4.90 3.29 4.25
C ARG A 45 -4.29 4.62 4.71
N LYS A 46 -3.27 4.58 5.58
CA LYS A 46 -2.59 5.81 6.04
C LYS A 46 -1.82 6.52 4.94
N PHE A 47 -1.45 5.79 3.88
CA PHE A 47 -0.77 6.32 2.71
C PHE A 47 -1.74 6.64 1.58
N GLY A 48 -3.06 6.63 1.81
CA GLY A 48 -4.06 6.99 0.79
C GLY A 48 -4.48 5.83 -0.12
N PHE A 49 -4.17 4.58 0.25
CA PHE A 49 -4.73 3.43 -0.46
C PHE A 49 -6.18 3.21 -0.07
N GLU A 50 -7.01 2.95 -1.08
CA GLU A 50 -8.42 2.61 -0.96
C GLU A 50 -8.65 1.17 -1.38
N LEU A 51 -9.79 0.60 -0.99
CA LEU A 51 -10.17 -0.74 -1.44
C LEU A 51 -10.47 -0.69 -2.94
N LEU A 52 -9.94 -1.66 -3.69
CA LEU A 52 -10.36 -1.84 -5.07
C LEU A 52 -11.64 -2.68 -5.08
N GLU A 53 -12.78 -2.04 -5.34
CA GLU A 53 -14.08 -2.70 -5.44
C GLU A 53 -14.28 -3.36 -6.82
N GLY A 54 -15.20 -4.33 -6.91
CA GLY A 54 -15.63 -4.91 -8.19
C GLY A 54 -14.73 -6.02 -8.77
N LEU A 55 -13.87 -6.63 -7.95
CA LEU A 55 -13.11 -7.82 -8.34
C LEU A 55 -13.81 -9.09 -7.86
N ASP A 56 -14.56 -9.72 -8.76
CA ASP A 56 -15.33 -10.94 -8.48
C ASP A 56 -14.42 -12.17 -8.17
N ASP A 57 -13.14 -12.13 -8.59
CA ASP A 57 -12.19 -13.25 -8.46
C ASP A 57 -11.04 -12.99 -7.46
N THR A 58 -11.29 -12.22 -6.39
CA THR A 58 -10.25 -11.94 -5.38
C THR A 58 -9.92 -13.22 -4.57
N PRO A 59 -8.64 -13.67 -4.50
CA PRO A 59 -8.27 -14.81 -3.68
C PRO A 59 -8.57 -14.60 -2.19
N GLU A 60 -8.95 -15.67 -1.50
CA GLU A 60 -9.22 -15.63 -0.05
C GLU A 60 -7.98 -15.13 0.73
N GLY A 61 -8.19 -14.24 1.69
CA GLY A 61 -7.13 -13.65 2.52
C GLY A 61 -6.33 -12.53 1.84
N VAL A 62 -6.76 -12.06 0.67
CA VAL A 62 -6.19 -10.90 -0.01
C VAL A 62 -7.20 -9.77 -0.04
N THR A 63 -6.78 -8.60 0.43
CA THR A 63 -7.53 -7.35 0.29
C THR A 63 -6.87 -6.51 -0.81
N PRO A 64 -7.47 -6.40 -2.02
CA PRO A 64 -6.92 -5.60 -3.10
C PRO A 64 -7.10 -4.12 -2.80
N MET A 65 -6.02 -3.35 -2.95
CA MET A 65 -6.01 -1.92 -2.67
C MET A 65 -5.30 -1.16 -3.77
N VAL A 66 -5.79 0.05 -4.05
CA VAL A 66 -5.23 0.95 -5.07
C VAL A 66 -5.00 2.33 -4.47
N ARG A 67 -3.95 3.00 -4.93
CA ARG A 67 -3.69 4.42 -4.65
C ARG A 67 -3.36 5.11 -5.97
N GLU A 68 -4.11 6.15 -6.30
CA GLU A 68 -3.76 7.07 -7.39
C GLU A 68 -2.63 8.03 -6.96
N PRO A 69 -1.79 8.50 -7.90
CA PRO A 69 -0.74 9.46 -7.56
C PRO A 69 -1.35 10.79 -7.13
N GLU A 70 -0.77 11.41 -6.10
CA GLU A 70 -1.12 12.77 -5.70
C GLU A 70 -0.64 13.76 -6.77
N ARG A 71 -1.52 14.67 -7.20
CA ARG A 71 -1.14 15.71 -8.15
C ARG A 71 -0.18 16.67 -7.46
N LEU A 72 1.07 16.70 -7.92
CA LEU A 72 2.01 17.76 -7.60
C LEU A 72 1.48 19.07 -8.19
N ASN A 73 1.10 20.00 -7.31
CA ASN A 73 0.65 21.35 -7.68
C ASN A 73 1.83 22.19 -8.19
#